data_AF-A0A2M8DNL5-F1
#
_entry.id   AF-A0A2M8DNL5-F1
#
_cell.length_a   1.000
_cell.length_b   1.000
_cell.length_c   1.000
_cell.angle_alpha   90.00
_cell.angle_beta   90.00
_cell.angle_gamma   90.00
#
_symmetry.space_group_name_H-M   'P 1'
#
loop_
_entity.id
_entity.type
_entity.pdbx_description
1 polymer ?
#
loop_
_entity_poly.entity_id
_entity_poly.type
_entity_poly.pdbx_seq_one_letter_code
_entity_poly.pdbx_strand_id
1 'polypeptide(L)' 'MKVLVVGNWKCNPQTLKEAKMLFNFVKRGLKKIRDVEVVICPPFIYIPTFQHSNILTIKIGAQDC' A
#
# COMPACT_ATOMS: atom_id res chain seq x y z
N MET A 1 -13.86 -14.16 9.26
CA MET A 1 -12.85 -13.10 9.45
C MET A 1 -11.88 -13.14 8.28
N LYS A 2 -11.54 -12.00 7.67
CA LYS A 2 -10.46 -11.93 6.68
C LYS A 2 -9.14 -11.68 7.41
N VAL A 3 -8.05 -12.29 6.94
CA VAL A 3 -6.72 -12.01 7.47
C VAL A 3 -6.34 -10.58 7.08
N LEU A 4 -5.82 -9.81 8.03
CA LEU A 4 -5.30 -8.46 7.79
C LEU A 4 -3.78 -8.51 7.69
N VAL A 5 -3.22 -8.02 6.59
CA VAL A 5 -1.78 -7.88 6.40
C VAL A 5 -1.45 -6.40 6.20
N VAL A 6 -0.61 -5.85 7.08
CA VAL A 6 -0.22 -4.44 7.07
C VAL A 6 1.25 -4.31 6.70
N GLY A 7 1.53 -3.64 5.60
CA GLY A 7 2.89 -3.30 5.16
C GLY A 7 3.28 -1.89 5.59
N ASN A 8 3.98 -1.77 6.72
CA ASN A 8 4.62 -0.51 7.10
C ASN A 8 5.94 -0.34 6.34
N TRP A 9 5.99 0.62 5.40
CA TRP A 9 7.17 0.86 4.60
C TRP A 9 8.29 1.58 5.35
N LYS A 10 8.04 2.07 6.57
CA LYS A 10 8.98 2.90 7.35
C LYS A 10 9.45 4.10 6.52
N CYS A 11 10.70 4.52 6.67
CA CYS A 11 11.30 5.60 5.88
C CYS A 11 11.73 5.14 4.46
N ASN A 12 10.95 4.28 3.80
CA ASN A 12 11.24 3.77 2.46
C ASN A 12 10.00 3.76 1.57
N PRO A 13 10.16 3.70 0.24
CA PRO A 13 11.40 3.90 -0.51
C PRO A 13 11.81 5.39 -0.57
N GLN A 14 13.02 5.68 -1.06
CA GLN A 14 13.56 7.05 -1.05
C GLN A 14 12.96 7.94 -2.14
N THR A 15 12.39 7.36 -3.19
CA THR A 15 11.83 8.13 -4.31
C THR A 15 10.38 7.78 -4.62
N LEU A 16 9.63 8.74 -5.16
CA LEU A 16 8.25 8.53 -5.62
C LEU A 16 8.16 7.47 -6.75
N LYS A 17 9.19 7.40 -7.60
CA LYS A 17 9.26 6.41 -8.69
C LYS A 17 9.31 4.98 -8.12
N GLU A 18 10.17 4.75 -7.15
CA GLU A 18 10.27 3.46 -6.45
C GLU A 18 8.99 3.13 -5.68
N ALA A 19 8.39 4.12 -5.02
CA ALA A 19 7.11 3.96 -4.32
C ALA A 19 6.02 3.46 -5.27
N LYS A 20 5.90 4.07 -6.47
CA LYS A 20 4.95 3.64 -7.50
C LYS A 20 5.28 2.25 -8.04
N MET A 21 6.55 1.93 -8.23
CA MET A 21 6.97 0.58 -8.66
C MET A 21 6.58 -0.49 -7.63
N LEU A 22 6.90 -0.26 -6.36
CA LEU A 22 6.60 -1.17 -5.26
C LEU A 22 5.08 -1.37 -5.11
N PHE A 23 4.32 -0.28 -5.12
CA PHE A 23 2.85 -0.34 -5.05
C PHE A 23 2.26 -1.16 -6.20
N ASN A 24 2.73 -0.94 -7.43
CA ASN A 24 2.27 -1.69 -8.60
C ASN A 24 2.66 -3.18 -8.55
N PHE A 25 3.82 -3.50 -7.99
CA PHE A 25 4.24 -4.89 -7.77
C PHE A 25 3.29 -5.59 -6.80
N VAL A 26 3.00 -4.97 -5.65
CA VAL A 26 2.03 -5.49 -4.68
C VAL A 26 0.64 -5.65 -5.32
N LYS A 27 0.14 -4.62 -6.01
CA LYS A 27 -1.14 -4.66 -6.72
C LYS A 27 -1.25 -5.85 -7.69
N ARG A 28 -0.18 -6.14 -8.43
CA ARG A 28 -0.16 -7.28 -9.37
C ARG A 28 -0.23 -8.62 -8.63
N GLY A 29 0.49 -8.76 -7.52
CA GLY A 29 0.46 -9.97 -6.68
C GLY A 29 -0.92 -10.24 -6.06
N LEU A 30 -1.68 -9.18 -5.75
CA LEU A 30 -2.99 -9.30 -5.12
C LEU A 30 -4.15 -9.61 -6.08
N LYS A 31 -3.93 -9.64 -7.41
CA LYS A 31 -5.02 -9.82 -8.40
C LYS A 31 -5.90 -11.07 -8.17
N LYS A 32 -5.35 -12.13 -7.60
CA LYS A 32 -6.05 -13.41 -7.36
C LYS A 32 -6.35 -13.68 -5.87
N ILE A 33 -5.97 -12.79 -4.96
CA ILE A 33 -6.13 -12.96 -3.52
C ILE A 33 -7.38 -12.18 -3.07
N ARG A 34 -8.37 -12.86 -2.46
CA ARG A 34 -9.67 -12.27 -2.08
C ARG A 34 -9.98 -12.33 -0.58
N ASP A 35 -9.33 -13.24 0.15
CA ASP A 35 -9.61 -13.52 1.56
C ASP A 35 -8.65 -12.79 2.53
N VAL A 36 -7.80 -11.93 1.99
CA VAL A 36 -6.86 -11.09 2.74
C VAL A 36 -7.19 -9.63 2.48
N GLU A 37 -7.26 -8.85 3.56
CA GLU A 37 -7.27 -7.40 3.48
C GLU A 37 -5.83 -6.89 3.60
N VAL A 38 -5.41 -6.03 2.67
CA VAL A 38 -4.05 -5.49 2.64
C VAL A 38 -4.07 -3.99 2.88
N VAL A 39 -3.24 -3.54 3.80
CA VAL A 39 -3.01 -2.12 4.09
C VAL A 39 -1.55 -1.80 3.81
N ILE A 40 -1.29 -0.69 3.12
CA ILE A 40 0.05 -0.15 2.97
C ILE A 40 0.15 1.17 3.75
N CYS A 41 1.16 1.28 4.60
CA CYS A 41 1.50 2.53 5.30
C CYS A 41 2.80 3.10 4.70
N PRO A 42 2.72 3.91 3.62
CA PRO A 42 3.90 4.52 3.00
C PRO A 42 4.40 5.72 3.83
N PRO A 43 5.60 6.26 3.56
CA PRO A 43 6.02 7.57 4.07
C PRO A 43 4.96 8.63 3.82
N PHE A 44 4.78 9.55 4.77
CA PHE A 44 3.73 10.58 4.74
C PHE A 44 3.63 11.30 3.39
N ILE A 45 4.77 11.69 2.82
CA ILE A 45 4.87 12.41 1.54
C ILE A 45 4.25 11.65 0.35
N TYR A 46 4.08 10.33 0.44
CA TYR A 46 3.50 9.52 -0.63
C TYR A 46 2.04 9.13 -0.41
N ILE A 47 1.47 9.38 0.78
CA ILE A 47 0.06 9.07 1.07
C ILE A 47 -0.89 9.69 0.03
N PRO A 48 -0.79 10.99 -0.33
CA PRO A 48 -1.70 11.60 -1.31
C PRO A 48 -1.61 10.95 -2.70
N THR A 49 -0.45 10.35 -3.04
CA THR A 49 -0.27 9.66 -4.33
C THR A 49 -1.12 8.39 -4.42
N PHE A 50 -1.33 7.70 -3.29
CA PHE A 50 -1.99 6.39 -3.28
C PHE A 50 -3.43 6.43 -2.74
N GLN A 51 -3.83 7.49 -2.02
CA GLN A 51 -5.17 7.59 -1.42
C GLN A 51 -6.31 7.53 -2.46
N HIS A 52 -6.07 8.05 -3.67
CA HIS A 52 -7.06 8.07 -4.75
C HIS A 52 -6.96 6.87 -5.69
N SER A 53 -6.08 5.92 -5.40
CA SER A 53 -6.06 4.68 -6.17
C SER A 53 -7.33 3.89 -5.82
N ASN A 54 -8.35 3.98 -6.68
CA ASN A 54 -9.64 3.26 -6.59
C ASN A 54 -9.49 1.72 -6.73
N ILE A 55 -8.46 1.15 -6.12
CA ILE A 55 -8.16 -0.26 -6.14
C ILE A 55 -8.81 -0.87 -4.92
N LEU A 56 -9.94 -1.53 -5.14
CA LEU A 56 -10.77 -2.19 -4.11
C LEU A 56 -9.99 -3.14 -3.18
N THR A 57 -8.76 -3.54 -3.53
CA THR A 57 -7.97 -4.54 -2.80
C THR A 57 -6.85 -3.99 -1.90
N ILE A 58 -6.51 -2.69 -1.95
CA ILE A 58 -5.44 -2.12 -1.11
C ILE A 58 -5.95 -0.87 -0.40
N LYS A 59 -5.90 -0.87 0.93
CA LYS A 59 -6.15 0.31 1.77
C LYS A 59 -4.84 1.05 2.03
N ILE A 60 -4.92 2.36 2.28
CA ILE A 60 -3.78 3.21 2.63
C ILE A 60 -3.90 3.63 4.09
N GLY A 61 -2.84 3.44 4.87
CA GLY A 61 -2.70 3.92 6.24
C GLY A 61 -1.55 4.92 6.39
N ALA A 62 -1.41 5.48 7.59
CA ALA A 62 -0.28 6.31 7.99
C ALA A 62 0.67 5.52 8.93
N GLN A 63 1.87 6.04 9.15
CA GLN A 63 2.86 5.43 10.06
C GLN A 63 2.82 6.01 11.48
N ASP A 64 2.26 7.22 11.63
CA ASP A 64 2.19 7.97 12.88
C ASP A 64 0.99 8.95 12.84
N CYS A 65 0.62 9.51 13.99
CA CYS A 65 -0.55 10.41 14.17
C CYS A 65 -0.19 11.84 14.58
#